data_AF-A0A0A2B1C5-F1
#
_entry.id   AF-A0A0A2B1C5-F1
#
_cell.length_a   1.000
_cell.length_b   1.000
_cell.length_c   1.000
_cell.angle_alpha   90.00
_cell.angle_beta   90.00
_cell.angle_gamma   90.00
#
_symmetry.space_group_name_H-M   'P 1'
#
loop_
_entity.id
_entity.type
_entity.pdbx_description
1 polymer ?
#
loop_
_entity_poly.entity_id
_entity_poly.type
_entity_poly.pdbx_seq_one_letter_code
_entity_poly.pdbx_strand_id
1 'polypeptide(L)'
;MLNIWTNNNLNESINISDVLLSRYFLCAFFVRQFSVVWVVFSFEEDSLLGKVSPYLIQPINPFFRYFAQHLAEQITRFPFALIIAFFFFILNPESIWIPNLGILFFSIISTFLSFLIQFLIQSIVACLCFWTEKASSIERLLFIPTLFLSGLLAPVVSFPEYVKSWIYLTPFPYLIDFPANLLSGNETNISGGLSMQILWIFLLFPLFKKIWSEGTKKYTAMGS
;
A
#
# COMPACT_ATOMS: atom_id res chain seq x y z
N MET A 1 -1.84 8.50 15.91
CA MET A 1 -2.79 9.17 14.99
C MET A 1 -4.16 9.31 15.66
N LEU A 2 -4.79 8.22 16.11
CA LEU A 2 -6.09 8.26 16.81
C LEU A 2 -6.17 9.34 17.92
N ASN A 3 -5.19 9.39 18.84
CA ASN A 3 -5.18 10.40 19.91
C ASN A 3 -5.16 11.86 19.44
N ILE A 4 -4.60 12.16 18.25
CA ILE A 4 -4.56 13.52 17.72
C ILE A 4 -5.96 13.95 17.27
N TRP A 5 -6.73 13.02 16.73
CA TRP A 5 -8.09 13.27 16.26
C TRP A 5 -9.09 13.37 17.40
N THR A 6 -9.00 12.46 18.38
CA THR A 6 -9.91 12.42 19.54
C THR A 6 -9.67 13.59 20.50
N ASN A 7 -8.42 14.02 20.72
CA ASN A 7 -8.14 15.07 21.71
C ASN A 7 -8.35 16.51 21.18
N ASN A 8 -8.36 16.70 19.86
CA ASN A 8 -8.47 18.03 19.26
C ASN A 8 -9.88 18.33 18.70
N ASN A 9 -10.89 17.50 18.99
CA ASN A 9 -12.27 17.61 18.49
C ASN A 9 -12.37 17.79 16.96
N LEU A 10 -11.37 17.34 16.20
CA LEU A 10 -11.37 17.43 14.73
C LEU A 10 -12.53 16.61 14.14
N ASN A 11 -12.95 15.57 14.85
CA ASN A 11 -14.08 14.71 14.50
C ASN A 11 -15.41 15.46 14.49
N GLU A 12 -15.61 16.37 15.45
CA GLU A 12 -16.82 17.21 15.55
C GLU A 12 -16.93 18.18 14.38
N SER A 13 -15.79 18.71 13.91
CA SER A 13 -15.76 19.63 12.76
C SER A 13 -16.11 18.96 11.42
N ILE A 14 -15.94 17.63 11.33
CA ILE A 14 -16.15 16.84 10.11
C ILE A 14 -17.37 15.91 10.25
N ASN A 15 -18.08 15.95 11.39
CA ASN A 15 -19.25 15.14 11.71
C ASN A 15 -19.01 13.61 11.58
N ILE A 16 -17.81 13.15 11.95
CA ILE A 16 -17.45 11.72 11.98
C ILE A 16 -17.50 11.24 13.42
N SER A 17 -18.14 10.10 13.70
CA SER A 17 -18.14 9.54 15.05
C SER A 17 -16.78 8.95 15.43
N ASP A 18 -16.38 9.16 16.69
CA ASP A 18 -15.11 8.65 17.23
C ASP A 18 -14.94 7.15 17.05
N VAL A 19 -16.06 6.41 17.17
CA VAL A 19 -16.12 4.96 16.97
C VAL A 19 -15.85 4.55 15.52
N LEU A 20 -16.38 5.29 14.53
CA LEU A 20 -16.09 4.97 13.12
C LEU A 20 -14.63 5.29 12.77
N LEU A 21 -14.09 6.36 13.36
CA LEU A 21 -12.71 6.75 13.13
C LEU A 21 -11.72 5.78 13.77
N SER A 22 -11.98 5.30 14.99
CA SER A 22 -11.15 4.29 15.66
C SER A 22 -11.10 2.98 14.87
N ARG A 23 -12.25 2.52 14.37
CA ARG A 23 -12.37 1.35 13.49
C ARG A 23 -11.59 1.55 12.20
N TYR A 24 -11.76 2.70 11.56
CA TYR A 24 -11.02 3.05 10.34
C TYR A 24 -9.51 2.98 10.56
N PHE A 25 -8.96 3.58 11.61
CA PHE A 25 -7.52 3.57 11.84
C PHE A 25 -6.97 2.18 12.18
N LEU A 26 -7.74 1.33 12.88
CA LEU A 26 -7.39 -0.07 13.07
C LEU A 26 -7.36 -0.81 11.73
N CYS A 27 -8.37 -0.64 10.89
CA CYS A 27 -8.43 -1.24 9.56
C CYS A 27 -7.30 -0.74 8.65
N ALA A 28 -7.02 0.56 8.65
CA ALA A 28 -5.93 1.15 7.91
C ALA A 28 -4.57 0.59 8.35
N PHE A 29 -4.38 0.37 9.65
CA PHE A 29 -3.20 -0.33 10.18
C PHE A 29 -3.11 -1.76 9.63
N PHE A 30 -4.20 -2.53 9.65
CA PHE A 30 -4.24 -3.88 9.09
C PHE A 30 -3.91 -3.90 7.60
N VAL A 31 -4.64 -3.12 6.80
CA VAL A 31 -4.42 -3.03 5.36
C VAL A 31 -2.96 -2.70 5.07
N ARG A 32 -2.40 -1.69 5.76
CA ARG A 32 -1.00 -1.31 5.61
C ARG A 32 -0.05 -2.48 5.90
N GLN A 33 -0.31 -3.27 6.94
CA GLN A 33 0.55 -4.40 7.30
C GLN A 33 0.67 -5.43 6.17
N PHE A 34 -0.38 -5.56 5.35
CA PHE A 34 -0.45 -6.46 4.21
C PHE A 34 -0.17 -5.78 2.86
N SER A 35 -0.11 -4.45 2.77
CA SER A 35 0.14 -3.73 1.52
C SER A 35 1.53 -3.08 1.42
N VAL A 36 2.28 -2.96 2.52
CA VAL A 36 3.62 -2.36 2.49
C VAL A 36 4.60 -3.21 1.68
N VAL A 37 5.39 -2.53 0.85
CA VAL A 37 6.44 -3.09 -0.01
C VAL A 37 7.68 -2.22 0.09
N TRP A 38 8.86 -2.82 0.21
CA TRP A 38 10.17 -2.14 0.26
C TRP A 38 11.17 -2.68 -0.75
N VAL A 39 10.69 -3.22 -1.88
CA VAL A 39 11.53 -3.82 -2.94
C VAL A 39 12.60 -2.86 -3.49
N VAL A 40 12.37 -1.54 -3.48
CA VAL A 40 13.35 -0.55 -3.97
C VAL A 40 14.68 -0.68 -3.22
N PHE A 41 14.64 -0.82 -1.90
CA PHE A 41 15.86 -0.89 -1.08
C PHE A 41 16.60 -2.22 -1.31
N SER A 42 15.87 -3.33 -1.34
CA SER A 42 16.45 -4.66 -1.58
C SER A 42 17.04 -4.77 -3.00
N PHE A 43 16.33 -4.23 -4.00
CA PHE A 43 16.81 -4.23 -5.38
C PHE A 43 18.00 -3.29 -5.61
N GLU A 44 18.03 -2.12 -4.96
CA GLU A 44 19.18 -1.22 -4.95
C GLU A 44 20.42 -1.92 -4.38
N GLU A 45 20.29 -2.54 -3.21
CA GLU A 45 21.38 -3.30 -2.59
C GLU A 45 21.86 -4.45 -3.49
N ASP A 46 20.94 -5.25 -4.03
CA ASP A 46 21.29 -6.36 -4.92
C ASP A 46 21.94 -5.89 -6.24
N SER A 47 21.54 -4.73 -6.76
CA SER A 47 22.14 -4.12 -7.94
C SER A 47 23.56 -3.62 -7.65
N LEU A 48 23.77 -2.98 -6.49
CA LEU A 48 25.10 -2.50 -6.07
C LEU A 48 26.07 -3.64 -5.79
N LEU A 49 25.56 -4.76 -5.28
CA LEU A 49 26.34 -5.98 -5.01
C LEU A 49 26.51 -6.89 -6.24
N GLY A 50 26.01 -6.51 -7.43
CA GLY A 50 26.10 -7.30 -8.66
C GLY A 50 25.26 -8.59 -8.66
N LYS A 51 24.41 -8.80 -7.64
CA LYS A 51 23.55 -10.01 -7.50
C LYS A 51 22.43 -10.07 -8.54
N VAL A 52 22.09 -8.95 -9.17
CA VAL A 52 21.09 -8.90 -10.25
C VAL A 52 21.57 -9.65 -11.49
N SER A 53 22.88 -9.66 -11.77
CA SER A 53 23.47 -10.32 -12.95
C SER A 53 23.10 -11.82 -13.07
N PRO A 54 23.32 -12.68 -12.05
CA PRO A 54 22.89 -14.07 -12.12
C PRO A 54 21.37 -14.25 -12.14
N TYR A 55 20.60 -13.29 -11.63
CA TYR A 55 19.12 -13.35 -11.69
C TYR A 55 18.60 -13.11 -13.11
N LEU A 56 19.26 -12.27 -13.91
CA LEU A 56 18.85 -11.99 -15.29
C LEU A 56 19.04 -13.19 -16.24
N ILE A 57 19.90 -14.15 -15.88
CA ILE A 57 20.14 -15.38 -16.66
C ILE A 57 19.01 -16.41 -16.43
N GLN A 58 18.26 -16.27 -15.33
CA GLN A 58 17.17 -17.18 -15.01
C GLN A 58 15.96 -16.93 -15.94
N PRO A 59 15.20 -17.97 -16.31
CA PRO A 59 14.03 -17.83 -17.21
C PRO A 59 12.83 -17.11 -16.56
N ILE A 60 12.98 -16.64 -15.32
CA ILE A 60 11.93 -16.00 -14.52
C ILE A 60 12.37 -14.58 -14.22
N ASN A 61 11.44 -13.62 -14.30
CA ASN A 61 11.74 -12.24 -13.93
C ASN A 61 12.16 -12.16 -12.44
N PRO A 62 13.29 -11.51 -12.09
CA PRO A 62 13.77 -11.36 -10.72
C PRO A 62 12.72 -10.83 -9.74
N PHE A 63 11.78 -10.00 -10.21
CA PHE A 63 10.68 -9.47 -9.38
C PHE A 63 9.77 -10.54 -8.78
N PHE A 64 9.68 -11.74 -9.35
CA PHE A 64 8.93 -12.84 -8.72
C PHE A 64 9.54 -13.27 -7.37
N ARG A 65 10.88 -13.20 -7.22
CA ARG A 65 11.55 -13.52 -5.96
C ARG A 65 11.18 -12.52 -4.88
N TYR A 66 11.24 -11.22 -5.19
CA TYR A 66 10.86 -10.16 -4.25
C TYR A 66 9.36 -10.21 -3.92
N PHE A 67 8.52 -10.52 -4.91
CA PHE A 67 7.09 -10.71 -4.69
C PHE A 67 6.80 -11.84 -3.68
N ALA A 68 7.41 -13.01 -3.88
CA ALA A 68 7.27 -14.15 -2.98
C ALA A 68 7.82 -13.86 -1.57
N GLN A 69 8.94 -13.14 -1.47
CA GLN A 69 9.50 -12.71 -0.19
C GLN A 69 8.52 -11.81 0.57
N HIS A 70 7.93 -10.82 -0.08
CA HIS A 70 6.95 -9.94 0.57
C HIS A 70 5.69 -10.68 1.01
N LEU A 71 5.19 -11.63 0.21
CA LEU A 71 4.07 -12.48 0.64
C LEU A 71 4.43 -13.31 1.88
N ALA A 72 5.64 -13.88 1.95
CA ALA A 72 6.09 -14.60 3.13
C ALA A 72 6.16 -13.69 4.37
N GLU A 73 6.74 -12.49 4.22
CA GLU A 73 6.83 -11.49 5.29
C GLU A 73 5.45 -11.08 5.82
N GLN A 74 4.46 -10.89 4.93
CA GLN A 74 3.08 -10.59 5.30
C GLN A 74 2.44 -11.70 6.14
N ILE A 75 2.64 -12.97 5.75
CA ILE A 75 2.14 -14.12 6.50
C ILE A 75 2.78 -14.17 7.89
N THR A 76 4.08 -13.93 7.99
CA THR A 76 4.79 -13.88 9.29
C THR A 76 4.29 -12.75 10.19
N ARG A 77 3.80 -11.65 9.61
CA ARG A 77 3.26 -10.49 10.34
C ARG A 77 1.84 -10.71 10.86
N PHE A 78 1.09 -11.62 10.27
CA PHE A 78 -0.30 -11.90 10.63
C PHE A 78 -0.52 -12.15 12.14
N PRO A 79 0.23 -13.04 12.84
CA PRO A 79 0.03 -13.25 14.28
C PRO A 79 0.27 -11.98 15.11
N PHE A 80 1.26 -11.18 14.76
CA PHE A 80 1.54 -9.91 15.45
C PHE A 80 0.43 -8.88 15.25
N ALA A 81 -0.13 -8.81 14.03
CA ALA A 81 -1.26 -7.95 13.74
C ALA A 81 -2.51 -8.34 14.56
N LEU A 82 -2.75 -9.65 14.73
CA LEU A 82 -3.84 -10.15 15.58
C LEU A 82 -3.64 -9.79 17.06
N ILE A 83 -2.42 -9.89 17.58
CA ILE A 83 -2.11 -9.48 18.97
C ILE A 83 -2.40 -7.99 19.17
N ILE A 84 -1.99 -7.14 18.23
CA ILE A 84 -2.25 -5.70 18.31
C ILE A 84 -3.75 -5.41 18.30
N ALA A 85 -4.52 -6.08 17.45
CA ALA A 85 -5.97 -5.93 17.40
C ALA A 85 -6.66 -6.42 18.68
N PHE A 86 -6.18 -7.52 19.26
CA PHE A 86 -6.68 -8.01 20.53
C PHE A 86 -6.52 -6.96 21.63
N PHE A 87 -5.32 -6.38 21.79
CA PHE A 87 -5.12 -5.29 22.75
C PHE A 87 -5.93 -4.03 22.41
N PHE A 88 -6.07 -3.70 21.13
CA PHE A 88 -6.88 -2.56 20.71
C PHE A 88 -8.36 -2.69 21.12
N PHE A 89 -8.96 -3.88 20.94
CA PHE A 89 -10.35 -4.13 21.31
C PHE A 89 -10.56 -4.20 22.83
N ILE A 90 -9.55 -4.62 23.60
CA ILE A 90 -9.58 -4.52 25.06
C ILE A 90 -9.65 -3.05 25.51
N LEU A 91 -8.87 -2.18 24.87
CA LEU A 91 -8.82 -0.76 25.20
C LEU A 91 -10.01 0.04 24.65
N ASN A 92 -10.61 -0.41 23.54
CA ASN A 92 -11.74 0.25 22.88
C ASN A 92 -12.91 -0.72 22.60
N PRO A 93 -13.64 -1.20 23.62
CA PRO A 93 -14.69 -2.21 23.44
C PRO A 93 -15.83 -1.77 22.52
N GLU A 94 -16.20 -0.49 22.54
CA GLU A 94 -17.26 0.09 21.70
C GLU A 94 -16.94 0.05 20.21
N SER A 95 -15.65 -0.06 19.88
CA SER A 95 -15.16 -0.14 18.52
C SER A 95 -15.25 -1.54 17.94
N ILE A 96 -15.69 -2.57 18.67
CA ILE A 96 -15.85 -3.93 18.13
C ILE A 96 -16.98 -3.95 17.10
N TRP A 97 -16.71 -4.48 15.90
CA TRP A 97 -17.72 -4.84 14.92
C TRP A 97 -17.38 -6.19 14.31
N ILE A 98 -18.39 -6.88 13.81
CA ILE A 98 -18.23 -8.12 13.07
C ILE A 98 -18.60 -7.80 11.62
N PRO A 99 -17.61 -7.67 10.70
CA PRO A 99 -17.91 -7.43 9.31
C PRO A 99 -18.68 -8.63 8.72
N ASN A 100 -19.64 -8.36 7.85
CA ASN A 100 -20.32 -9.41 7.10
C ASN A 100 -19.29 -10.21 6.29
N LEU A 101 -19.49 -11.54 6.16
CA LEU A 101 -18.60 -12.45 5.44
C LEU A 101 -18.28 -11.94 4.02
N GLY A 102 -19.26 -11.36 3.33
CA GLY A 102 -19.07 -10.76 2.00
C GLY A 102 -18.16 -9.54 2.02
N ILE A 103 -18.33 -8.64 3.00
CA ILE A 103 -17.48 -7.45 3.18
C ILE A 103 -16.05 -7.87 3.50
N LEU A 104 -15.88 -8.87 4.37
CA LEU A 104 -14.57 -9.42 4.72
C LEU A 104 -13.88 -10.00 3.48
N PHE A 105 -14.60 -10.75 2.65
CA PHE A 105 -14.06 -11.28 1.39
C PHE A 105 -13.60 -10.18 0.43
N PHE A 106 -14.44 -9.17 0.17
CA PHE A 106 -14.06 -8.04 -0.68
C PHE A 106 -12.92 -7.21 -0.09
N SER A 107 -12.84 -7.09 1.24
CA SER A 107 -11.75 -6.40 1.93
C SER A 107 -10.41 -7.11 1.76
N ILE A 108 -10.40 -8.45 1.83
CA ILE A 108 -9.19 -9.26 1.57
C ILE A 108 -8.74 -9.07 0.13
N ILE A 109 -9.67 -9.15 -0.84
CA ILE A 109 -9.36 -8.91 -2.25
C ILE A 109 -8.81 -7.49 -2.47
N SER A 110 -9.48 -6.48 -1.92
CA SER A 110 -9.07 -5.08 -2.04
C SER A 110 -7.69 -4.85 -1.41
N THR A 111 -7.39 -5.48 -0.27
CA THR A 111 -6.07 -5.39 0.37
C THR A 111 -4.99 -6.05 -0.49
N PHE A 112 -5.29 -7.20 -1.10
CA PHE A 112 -4.36 -7.85 -2.03
C PHE A 112 -4.12 -7.03 -3.30
N LEU A 113 -5.17 -6.40 -3.86
CA LEU A 113 -5.02 -5.48 -4.99
C LEU A 113 -4.20 -4.24 -4.60
N SER A 114 -4.38 -3.72 -3.38
CA SER A 114 -3.58 -2.62 -2.83
C SER A 114 -2.09 -2.99 -2.77
N PHE A 115 -1.78 -4.21 -2.31
CA PHE A 115 -0.44 -4.76 -2.34
C PHE A 115 0.12 -4.84 -3.77
N LEU A 116 -0.66 -5.32 -4.74
CA LEU A 116 -0.23 -5.38 -6.14
C LEU A 116 0.09 -3.99 -6.71
N ILE A 117 -0.75 -2.99 -6.45
CA ILE A 117 -0.51 -1.61 -6.89
C ILE A 117 0.78 -1.08 -6.25
N GLN A 118 0.92 -1.22 -4.94
CA GLN A 118 2.12 -0.78 -4.22
C GLN A 118 3.37 -1.49 -4.75
N PHE A 119 3.28 -2.80 -4.98
CA PHE A 119 4.38 -3.59 -5.53
C PHE A 119 4.79 -3.10 -6.92
N LEU A 120 3.84 -2.80 -7.79
CA LEU A 120 4.13 -2.27 -9.13
C LEU A 120 4.77 -0.88 -9.08
N ILE A 121 4.25 0.03 -8.25
CA ILE A 121 4.83 1.37 -8.06
C ILE A 121 6.27 1.25 -7.58
N GLN A 122 6.50 0.47 -6.53
CA GLN A 122 7.84 0.26 -5.97
C GLN A 122 8.77 -0.46 -6.95
N SER A 123 8.26 -1.41 -7.74
CA SER A 123 9.05 -2.09 -8.78
C SER A 123 9.45 -1.14 -9.92
N ILE A 124 8.57 -0.22 -10.32
CA ILE A 124 8.90 0.83 -11.29
C ILE A 124 10.02 1.72 -10.76
N VAL A 125 9.92 2.16 -9.50
CA VAL A 125 10.96 2.98 -8.85
C VAL A 125 12.26 2.18 -8.73
N ALA A 126 12.21 0.89 -8.37
CA ALA A 126 13.36 0.02 -8.26
C ALA A 126 14.10 -0.13 -9.60
N CYS A 127 13.36 -0.20 -10.72
CA CYS A 127 13.97 -0.23 -12.05
C CYS A 127 14.79 1.04 -12.36
N LEU A 128 14.57 2.16 -11.65
CA LEU A 128 15.40 3.36 -11.82
C LEU A 128 16.86 3.14 -11.39
N CYS A 129 17.16 2.06 -10.63
CA CYS A 129 18.53 1.62 -10.35
C CYS A 129 19.33 1.34 -11.63
N PHE A 130 18.67 1.03 -12.75
CA PHE A 130 19.37 0.81 -14.03
C PHE A 130 19.97 2.09 -14.64
N TRP A 131 19.49 3.26 -14.21
CA TRP A 131 19.96 4.56 -14.70
C TRP A 131 20.58 5.44 -13.62
N THR A 132 20.33 5.12 -12.35
CA THR A 132 20.73 5.93 -11.20
C THR A 132 21.27 5.04 -10.11
N GLU A 133 22.29 5.49 -9.38
CA GLU A 133 22.87 4.70 -8.28
C GLU A 133 22.00 4.71 -7.01
N LYS A 134 21.00 5.59 -6.93
CA LYS A 134 20.20 5.85 -5.72
C LYS A 134 18.70 5.95 -6.00
N ALA A 135 18.06 4.86 -6.41
CA ALA A 135 16.61 4.82 -6.57
C ALA A 135 15.86 5.00 -5.24
N SER A 136 16.47 4.62 -4.11
CA SER A 136 15.95 4.82 -2.77
C SER A 136 15.73 6.30 -2.41
N SER A 137 16.46 7.21 -3.07
CA SER A 137 16.24 8.66 -2.88
C SER A 137 14.91 9.11 -3.50
N ILE A 138 14.52 8.51 -4.64
CA ILE A 138 13.26 8.78 -5.31
C ILE A 138 12.09 8.21 -4.50
N GLU A 139 12.26 7.01 -3.94
CA GLU A 139 11.27 6.41 -3.03
C GLU A 139 10.96 7.34 -1.84
N ARG A 140 12.00 7.89 -1.20
CA ARG A 140 11.82 8.82 -0.06
C ARG A 140 11.04 10.08 -0.44
N LEU A 141 11.23 10.58 -1.65
CA LEU A 141 10.47 11.73 -2.16
C LEU A 141 8.99 11.37 -2.41
N LEU A 142 8.72 10.15 -2.87
CA LEU A 142 7.35 9.65 -3.10
C LEU A 142 6.65 9.22 -1.81
N PHE A 143 7.40 8.91 -0.75
CA PHE A 143 6.85 8.44 0.51
C PHE A 143 5.92 9.47 1.18
N ILE A 144 6.33 10.75 1.22
CA ILE A 144 5.55 11.82 1.85
C ILE A 144 4.17 11.98 1.18
N PRO A 145 4.06 12.23 -0.14
CA PRO A 145 2.76 12.37 -0.78
C PRO A 145 1.94 11.09 -0.65
N THR A 146 2.55 9.91 -0.76
CA THR A 146 1.84 8.64 -0.55
C THR A 146 1.21 8.58 0.84
N LEU A 147 1.94 8.95 1.89
CA LEU A 147 1.50 8.89 3.27
C LEU A 147 0.32 9.83 3.58
N PHE A 148 0.26 11.00 2.95
CA PHE A 148 -0.86 11.94 3.09
C PHE A 148 -2.05 11.54 2.21
N LEU A 149 -1.81 11.23 0.93
CA LEU A 149 -2.86 11.00 -0.06
C LEU A 149 -3.50 9.61 0.06
N SER A 150 -2.84 8.65 0.73
CA SER A 150 -3.39 7.29 0.89
C SER A 150 -4.50 7.19 1.92
N GLY A 151 -4.70 8.22 2.73
CA GLY A 151 -5.65 8.20 3.85
C GLY A 151 -5.11 7.65 5.16
N LEU A 152 -3.80 7.40 5.26
CA LEU A 152 -3.18 6.79 6.45
C LEU A 152 -3.14 7.74 7.65
N LEU A 153 -2.89 9.03 7.41
CA LEU A 153 -2.90 10.05 8.46
C LEU A 153 -4.30 10.55 8.79
N ALA A 154 -5.12 10.69 7.76
CA ALA A 154 -6.43 11.30 7.78
C ALA A 154 -7.30 10.57 6.75
N PRO A 155 -8.51 10.09 7.09
CA PRO A 155 -9.41 9.53 6.08
C PRO A 155 -9.61 10.53 4.93
N VAL A 156 -9.61 10.05 3.69
CA VAL A 156 -9.70 10.92 2.49
C VAL A 156 -10.99 11.74 2.50
N VAL A 157 -12.05 11.23 3.13
CA VAL A 157 -13.33 11.92 3.33
C VAL A 157 -13.17 13.28 4.03
N SER A 158 -12.15 13.42 4.89
CA SER A 158 -11.86 14.62 5.68
C SER A 158 -11.27 15.78 4.87
N PHE A 159 -10.83 15.53 3.64
CA PHE A 159 -10.24 16.56 2.79
C PHE A 159 -11.31 17.47 2.18
N PRO A 160 -10.96 18.72 1.78
CA PRO A 160 -11.87 19.60 1.05
C PRO A 160 -12.37 18.96 -0.24
N GLU A 161 -13.62 19.24 -0.63
CA GLU A 161 -14.30 18.57 -1.76
C GLU A 161 -13.56 18.72 -3.10
N TYR A 162 -12.99 19.91 -3.36
CA TYR A 162 -12.13 20.14 -4.51
C TYR A 162 -10.89 19.24 -4.53
N VAL A 163 -10.28 18.98 -3.37
CA VAL A 163 -9.07 18.16 -3.28
C VAL A 163 -9.43 16.66 -3.39
N LYS A 164 -10.55 16.26 -2.79
CA LYS A 164 -11.03 14.86 -2.84
C LYS A 164 -11.20 14.36 -4.26
N SER A 165 -11.80 15.15 -5.15
CA SER A 165 -12.05 14.74 -6.55
C SER A 165 -10.75 14.40 -7.29
N TRP A 166 -9.70 15.20 -7.11
CA TRP A 166 -8.38 14.91 -7.67
C TRP A 166 -7.72 13.69 -7.02
N ILE A 167 -7.81 13.58 -5.69
CA ILE A 167 -7.22 12.47 -4.94
C ILE A 167 -7.81 11.12 -5.39
N TYR A 168 -9.13 11.02 -5.56
CA TYR A 168 -9.79 9.79 -6.01
C TYR A 168 -9.42 9.38 -7.44
N LEU A 169 -8.84 10.27 -8.25
CA LEU A 169 -8.29 9.90 -9.56
C LEU A 169 -6.91 9.24 -9.45
N THR A 170 -6.18 9.44 -8.35
CA THR A 170 -4.83 8.89 -8.13
C THR A 170 -4.88 7.45 -7.58
N PRO A 171 -3.78 6.68 -7.62
CA PRO A 171 -3.79 5.34 -7.03
C PRO A 171 -3.76 5.35 -5.50
N PHE A 172 -3.41 6.47 -4.86
CA PHE A 172 -3.08 6.52 -3.43
C PHE A 172 -4.25 6.12 -2.51
N PRO A 173 -5.49 6.62 -2.68
CA PRO A 173 -6.61 6.23 -1.81
C PRO A 173 -6.91 4.74 -1.88
N TYR A 174 -6.64 4.14 -3.03
CA TYR A 174 -6.89 2.72 -3.28
C TYR A 174 -5.84 1.81 -2.64
N LEU A 175 -4.78 2.37 -2.04
CA LEU A 175 -3.77 1.63 -1.29
C LEU A 175 -4.18 1.37 0.17
N ILE A 176 -4.90 2.32 0.79
CA ILE A 176 -5.21 2.30 2.23
C ILE A 176 -6.64 2.75 2.53
N ASP A 177 -7.04 3.97 2.14
CA ASP A 177 -8.37 4.53 2.49
C ASP A 177 -9.53 3.64 2.06
N PHE A 178 -9.57 3.22 0.78
CA PHE A 178 -10.64 2.38 0.25
C PHE A 178 -10.74 1.01 0.95
N PRO A 179 -9.69 0.16 0.98
CA PRO A 179 -9.75 -1.12 1.68
C PRO A 179 -9.99 -0.96 3.18
N ALA A 180 -9.50 0.11 3.82
CA ALA A 180 -9.72 0.36 5.24
C ALA A 180 -11.18 0.71 5.54
N ASN A 181 -11.80 1.60 4.75
CA ASN A 181 -13.21 1.93 4.86
C ASN A 181 -14.11 0.72 4.58
N LEU A 182 -13.74 -0.12 3.60
CA LEU A 182 -14.45 -1.35 3.31
C LEU A 182 -14.40 -2.33 4.50
N LEU A 183 -13.21 -2.52 5.08
CA LEU A 183 -13.02 -3.42 6.22
C LEU A 183 -13.69 -2.90 7.50
N SER A 184 -13.70 -1.57 7.71
CA SER A 184 -14.33 -0.93 8.87
C SER A 184 -15.85 -0.94 8.83
N GLY A 185 -16.44 -1.38 7.71
CA GLY A 185 -17.89 -1.42 7.50
C GLY A 185 -18.50 -0.07 7.17
N ASN A 186 -17.69 0.91 6.73
CA ASN A 186 -18.20 2.20 6.28
C ASN A 186 -18.90 2.07 4.92
N GLU A 187 -19.88 2.92 4.66
CA GLU A 187 -20.56 2.96 3.37
C GLU A 187 -19.56 3.33 2.26
N THR A 188 -19.29 2.38 1.37
CA THR A 188 -18.34 2.54 0.27
C THR A 188 -18.87 1.91 -1.01
N ASN A 189 -18.54 2.53 -2.15
CA ASN A 189 -18.84 1.96 -3.45
C ASN A 189 -17.82 0.84 -3.77
N ILE A 190 -18.17 -0.40 -3.40
CA ILE A 190 -17.32 -1.59 -3.54
C ILE A 190 -16.92 -1.80 -5.00
N SER A 191 -17.88 -1.74 -5.93
CA SER A 191 -17.61 -1.98 -7.36
C SER A 191 -16.71 -0.88 -7.92
N GLY A 192 -17.01 0.39 -7.64
CA GLY A 192 -16.20 1.52 -8.10
C GLY A 192 -14.75 1.46 -7.62
N GLY A 193 -14.52 1.18 -6.34
CA GLY A 193 -13.15 1.12 -5.80
C GLY A 193 -12.35 -0.09 -6.28
N LEU A 194 -12.97 -1.26 -6.40
CA LEU A 194 -12.32 -2.44 -6.99
C LEU A 194 -12.00 -2.22 -8.47
N SER A 195 -12.92 -1.61 -9.24
CA SER A 195 -12.68 -1.26 -10.64
C SER A 195 -11.50 -0.30 -10.78
N MET A 196 -11.37 0.70 -9.91
CA MET A 196 -10.23 1.62 -9.92
C MET A 196 -8.92 0.93 -9.55
N GLN A 197 -8.91 0.00 -8.59
CA GLN A 197 -7.72 -0.80 -8.28
C GLN A 197 -7.27 -1.63 -9.48
N ILE A 198 -8.21 -2.32 -10.14
CA ILE A 198 -7.93 -3.13 -11.33
C ILE A 198 -7.42 -2.24 -12.48
N LEU A 199 -8.05 -1.09 -12.70
CA LEU A 199 -7.62 -0.11 -13.70
C LEU A 199 -6.17 0.33 -13.45
N TRP A 200 -5.82 0.67 -12.21
CA TRP A 200 -4.45 1.07 -11.87
C TRP A 200 -3.43 -0.06 -12.05
N ILE A 201 -3.78 -1.30 -11.71
CA ILE A 201 -2.92 -2.46 -12.01
C ILE A 201 -2.72 -2.60 -13.51
N PHE A 202 -3.80 -2.46 -14.30
CA PHE A 202 -3.74 -2.57 -15.76
C PHE A 202 -2.92 -1.44 -16.41
N LEU A 203 -2.86 -0.26 -15.79
CA LEU A 203 -2.01 0.85 -16.24
C LEU A 203 -0.54 0.67 -15.81
N LEU A 204 -0.30 0.26 -14.56
CA LEU A 204 1.03 0.18 -13.99
C LEU A 204 1.82 -1.04 -14.48
N PHE A 205 1.16 -2.18 -14.70
CA PHE A 205 1.80 -3.40 -15.16
C PHE A 205 2.52 -3.26 -16.53
N PRO A 206 1.89 -2.74 -17.60
CA PRO A 206 2.58 -2.53 -18.88
C PRO A 206 3.69 -1.47 -18.76
N LEU A 207 3.48 -0.43 -17.93
CA LEU A 207 4.51 0.56 -17.66
C LEU A 207 5.73 -0.07 -17.00
N PHE A 208 5.53 -0.89 -15.96
CA PHE A 208 6.58 -1.68 -15.33
C PHE A 208 7.30 -2.57 -16.34
N LYS A 209 6.58 -3.35 -17.14
CA LYS A 209 7.18 -4.25 -18.15
C LYS A 209 8.04 -3.48 -19.15
N LYS A 210 7.58 -2.31 -19.60
CA LYS A 210 8.32 -1.43 -20.53
C LYS A 210 9.59 -0.90 -19.88
N ILE A 211 9.50 -0.34 -18.68
CA ILE A 211 10.65 0.21 -17.95
C ILE A 211 11.67 -0.89 -17.64
N TRP A 212 11.21 -2.06 -17.19
CA TRP A 212 12.06 -3.23 -16.97
C TRP A 212 12.82 -3.63 -18.23
N SER A 213 12.10 -3.78 -19.36
CA SER A 213 12.72 -4.19 -20.63
C SER A 213 13.73 -3.17 -21.16
N GLU A 214 13.54 -1.88 -20.92
CA GLU A 214 14.50 -0.85 -21.33
C GLU A 214 15.69 -0.75 -20.36
N GLY A 215 15.44 -1.01 -19.08
CA GLY A 215 16.46 -1.00 -18.05
C GLY A 215 17.46 -2.15 -18.19
N THR A 216 16.98 -3.37 -18.43
CA THR A 216 17.85 -4.55 -18.60
C THR A 216 18.75 -4.46 -19.83
N LYS A 217 18.34 -3.75 -20.88
CA LYS A 217 19.19 -3.48 -22.07
C LYS A 217 20.37 -2.56 -21.76
N LYS A 218 20.23 -1.68 -20.77
CA LYS A 218 21.26 -0.71 -20.36
C LYS A 218 22.07 -1.18 -19.17
N TYR A 219 21.63 -2.25 -18.50
CA TYR A 219 22.33 -2.81 -17.37
C TYR A 219 23.72 -3.29 -17.80
N THR A 220 24.73 -2.56 -17.37
CA THR A 220 26.12 -3.02 -17.41
C THR A 220 26.41 -3.66 -16.06
N ALA A 221 26.94 -4.88 -16.07
CA ALA A 221 27.26 -5.57 -14.82
C ALA A 221 28.30 -4.73 -14.05
N MET A 222 27.84 -4.05 -13.00
CA MET A 222 28.72 -3.45 -12.00
C MET A 222 29.02 -4.53 -10.96
N GLY A 223 30.30 -4.78 -10.72
CA GLY A 223 30.78 -5.86 -9.85
C GLY A 223 31.38 -7.00 -10.67
N SER A 224 32.70 -6.91 -10.89
CA SER A 224 33.57 -8.03 -11.26
C SER A 224 33.84 -8.92 -10.05
#